data_AF-A0A920QJK6-F1
#
_entry.id   AF-A0A920QJK6-F1
#
_cell.length_a   1.000
_cell.length_b   1.000
_cell.length_c   1.000
_cell.angle_alpha   90.00
_cell.angle_beta   90.00
_cell.angle_gamma   90.00
#
_symmetry.space_group_name_H-M   'P 1'
#
loop_
_entity.id
_entity.type
_entity.pdbx_description
1 polymer ?
#
loop_
_entity_poly.entity_id
_entity_poly.type
_entity_poly.pdbx_seq_one_letter_code
_entity_poly.pdbx_strand_id
1 'polypeptide(L)'
;MTSKSFSGVDLAFFSAGRESSKVYIPHAVESGTVVIDNSSAFRMDPDVPLVVPEINPDTAFSHKGIIANPNCSTIQMVVALNPCTRRQRLSVL
;
A
#
# COMPACT_ATOMS: atom_id res chain seq x y z
N MET A 1 12.11 -8.14 -14.58
CA MET A 1 10.69 -8.33 -14.95
C MET A 1 10.47 -7.68 -16.31
N THR A 2 9.53 -8.17 -17.11
CA THR A 2 9.13 -7.56 -18.38
C THR A 2 7.67 -7.12 -18.29
N SER A 3 7.16 -6.36 -19.26
CA SER A 3 5.76 -5.94 -19.28
C SER A 3 4.77 -7.11 -19.30
N LYS A 4 5.20 -8.30 -19.74
CA LYS A 4 4.38 -9.52 -19.75
C LYS A 4 4.51 -10.37 -18.48
N SER A 5 5.37 -9.99 -17.53
CA SER A 5 5.63 -10.79 -16.31
C SER A 5 4.40 -10.94 -15.39
N PHE A 6 3.34 -10.16 -15.60
CA PHE A 6 2.15 -10.10 -14.74
C PHE A 6 0.89 -10.69 -15.37
N SER A 7 0.98 -11.22 -16.60
CA SER A 7 -0.17 -11.85 -17.26
C SER A 7 -0.65 -13.07 -16.47
N GLY A 8 -1.92 -13.10 -16.09
CA GLY A 8 -2.52 -14.18 -15.30
C GLY A 8 -2.15 -14.15 -13.80
N VAL A 9 -1.54 -13.07 -13.32
CA VAL A 9 -1.27 -12.87 -11.89
C VAL A 9 -2.40 -12.04 -11.28
N ASP A 10 -3.13 -12.61 -10.33
CA ASP A 10 -4.23 -11.90 -9.66
C ASP A 10 -3.71 -10.86 -8.64
N LEU A 11 -2.69 -11.23 -7.86
CA LEU A 11 -2.13 -10.42 -6.78
C LEU A 11 -0.59 -10.52 -6.75
N ALA A 12 0.08 -9.37 -6.60
CA ALA A 12 1.53 -9.31 -6.47
C ALA A 12 1.99 -8.48 -5.26
N PHE A 13 3.00 -8.97 -4.54
CA PHE A 13 3.64 -8.27 -3.44
C PHE A 13 4.97 -7.67 -3.91
N PHE A 14 5.11 -6.35 -3.78
CA PHE A 14 6.29 -5.62 -4.18
C PHE A 14 7.10 -5.19 -2.97
N SER A 15 8.35 -5.66 -2.91
CA SER A 15 9.36 -5.20 -1.94
C SER A 15 10.74 -5.11 -2.58
N ALA A 16 10.79 -4.63 -3.83
CA ALA A 16 12.00 -4.52 -4.65
C ALA A 16 12.57 -3.08 -4.71
N GLY A 17 12.14 -2.21 -3.80
CA GLY A 17 12.56 -0.81 -3.73
C GLY A 17 11.72 0.14 -4.59
N ARG A 18 11.91 1.45 -4.36
CA ARG A 18 11.11 2.53 -4.98
C ARG A 18 11.23 2.56 -6.51
N GLU A 19 12.45 2.47 -7.02
CA GLU A 19 12.71 2.59 -8.46
C GLU A 19 12.10 1.42 -9.25
N SER A 20 12.29 0.19 -8.77
CA SER A 20 11.63 -1.00 -9.34
C SER A 20 10.11 -0.86 -9.32
N SER A 21 9.55 -0.35 -8.23
CA SER A 21 8.10 -0.19 -8.07
C SER A 21 7.53 0.81 -9.09
N LYS A 22 8.18 1.95 -9.29
CA LYS A 22 7.78 2.93 -10.31
C LYS A 22 7.82 2.36 -11.73
N VAL A 23 8.77 1.48 -12.03
CA VAL A 23 8.92 0.89 -13.37
C VAL A 23 7.90 -0.22 -13.61
N TYR A 24 7.72 -1.13 -12.66
CA TYR A 24 7.01 -2.38 -12.93
C TYR A 24 5.56 -2.43 -12.43
N ILE A 25 5.20 -1.67 -11.39
CA ILE A 25 3.82 -1.66 -10.88
C ILE A 25 2.82 -1.16 -11.92
N PRO A 26 3.09 -0.10 -12.72
CA PRO A 26 2.16 0.31 -13.78
C PRO A 26 1.84 -0.82 -14.75
N HIS A 27 2.85 -1.59 -15.17
CA HIS A 27 2.65 -2.75 -16.05
C HIS A 27 1.88 -3.90 -15.40
N ALA A 28 2.05 -4.11 -14.09
CA ALA A 28 1.26 -5.09 -13.35
C ALA A 28 -0.22 -4.69 -13.32
N VAL A 29 -0.51 -3.42 -13.00
CA VAL A 29 -1.87 -2.89 -12.98
C VAL A 29 -2.52 -2.93 -14.37
N GLU A 30 -1.78 -2.58 -15.42
CA GLU A 30 -2.24 -2.70 -16.82
C GLU A 30 -2.59 -4.15 -17.20
N SER A 31 -1.95 -5.14 -16.57
CA SER A 31 -2.22 -6.57 -16.78
C SER A 31 -3.42 -7.10 -15.96
N GLY A 32 -4.06 -6.23 -15.17
CA GLY A 32 -5.16 -6.59 -14.27
C GLY A 32 -4.71 -7.10 -12.89
N THR A 33 -3.41 -7.11 -12.60
CA THR A 33 -2.87 -7.54 -11.31
C THR A 33 -3.11 -6.48 -10.24
N VAL A 34 -3.62 -6.89 -9.08
CA VAL A 34 -3.63 -6.04 -7.89
C VAL A 34 -2.25 -6.10 -7.23
N VAL A 35 -1.72 -4.95 -6.82
CA VAL A 35 -0.39 -4.84 -6.24
C VAL A 35 -0.45 -4.33 -4.81
N ILE A 36 0.26 -5.02 -3.90
CA ILE A 36 0.57 -4.52 -2.55
C ILE A 36 2.03 -4.08 -2.54
N ASP A 37 2.27 -2.77 -2.39
CA ASP A 37 3.61 -2.16 -2.43
C ASP A 37 4.13 -1.76 -1.04
N ASN A 38 5.26 -2.35 -0.66
CA ASN A 38 6.01 -2.02 0.55
C ASN A 38 7.00 -0.86 0.35
N SER A 39 7.19 -0.39 -0.88
CA SER A 39 8.06 0.73 -1.18
C SER A 39 7.45 2.08 -0.78
N SER A 40 8.21 3.15 -0.94
CA SER A 40 7.73 4.52 -0.76
C SER A 40 7.19 5.15 -2.06
N ALA A 41 7.14 4.40 -3.17
CA ALA A 41 6.84 4.95 -4.49
C ALA A 41 5.47 5.62 -4.55
N PHE A 42 4.45 4.98 -3.98
CA PHE A 42 3.05 5.39 -4.13
C PHE A 42 2.38 5.85 -2.82
N ARG A 43 3.11 5.94 -1.70
CA ARG A 43 2.51 6.26 -0.39
C ARG A 43 1.80 7.61 -0.30
N MET A 44 2.23 8.57 -1.13
CA MET A 44 1.69 9.93 -1.14
C MET A 44 0.81 10.19 -2.37
N ASP A 45 0.58 9.18 -3.20
CA ASP A 45 -0.32 9.30 -4.34
C ASP A 45 -1.77 9.33 -3.81
N PRO A 46 -2.55 10.39 -4.11
CA PRO A 46 -3.92 10.52 -3.59
C PRO A 46 -4.87 9.43 -4.11
N ASP A 47 -4.54 8.75 -5.21
CA ASP A 47 -5.33 7.65 -5.76
C ASP A 47 -4.95 6.27 -5.22
N VAL A 48 -3.88 6.18 -4.41
CA VAL A 48 -3.38 4.92 -3.85
C VAL A 48 -3.67 4.86 -2.34
N PRO A 49 -4.49 3.92 -1.88
CA PRO A 49 -4.76 3.77 -0.46
C PRO A 49 -3.49 3.36 0.30
N LEU A 50 -3.17 4.12 1.34
CA LEU A 50 -2.12 3.81 2.32
C LEU A 50 -2.73 3.09 3.52
N VAL A 51 -2.50 1.78 3.63
CA VAL A 51 -3.28 0.90 4.50
C VAL A 51 -2.45 0.33 5.65
N VAL A 52 -3.03 0.38 6.85
CA VAL A 52 -2.70 -0.48 7.99
C VAL A 52 -4.00 -1.19 8.41
N PRO A 53 -4.12 -2.52 8.24
CA PRO A 53 -5.40 -3.22 8.41
C PRO A 53 -6.11 -3.00 9.75
N GLU A 54 -5.38 -2.82 10.85
CA GLU A 54 -5.95 -2.57 12.18
C GLU A 54 -6.46 -1.12 12.38
N ILE A 55 -6.11 -0.22 11.45
CA ILE A 55 -6.39 1.22 11.51
C ILE A 55 -7.47 1.60 10.49
N ASN A 56 -7.27 1.23 9.22
CA ASN A 56 -8.10 1.67 8.10
C ASN A 56 -8.27 0.55 7.05
N PRO A 57 -8.86 -0.60 7.40
CA PRO A 57 -8.98 -1.73 6.48
C PRO A 57 -9.86 -1.40 5.26
N ASP A 58 -10.91 -0.61 5.46
CA ASP A 58 -11.91 -0.34 4.43
C ASP A 58 -11.35 0.45 3.23
N THR A 59 -10.29 1.24 3.44
CA THR A 59 -9.66 2.03 2.37
C THR A 59 -8.95 1.14 1.35
N ALA A 60 -8.62 -0.11 1.69
CA ALA A 60 -8.06 -1.05 0.73
C ALA A 60 -9.02 -1.30 -0.44
N PHE A 61 -10.33 -1.37 -0.18
CA PHE A 61 -11.33 -1.71 -1.20
C PHE A 61 -11.60 -0.60 -2.22
N SER A 62 -11.12 0.62 -1.98
CA SER A 62 -11.15 1.71 -2.97
C SER A 62 -9.92 1.74 -3.88
N HIS A 63 -9.08 0.69 -3.88
CA HIS A 63 -7.89 0.63 -4.72
C HIS A 63 -8.22 0.71 -6.22
N LYS A 64 -7.33 1.34 -6.98
CA LYS A 64 -7.36 1.32 -8.46
C LYS A 64 -6.32 0.36 -9.04
N GLY A 65 -5.98 -0.69 -8.29
CA GLY A 65 -5.00 -1.72 -8.66
C GLY A 65 -3.73 -1.70 -7.80
N ILE A 66 -3.53 -0.66 -6.99
CA ILE A 66 -2.37 -0.54 -6.09
C ILE A 66 -2.87 -0.27 -4.67
N ILE A 67 -2.27 -0.94 -3.69
CA ILE A 67 -2.39 -0.67 -2.26
C ILE A 67 -0.98 -0.47 -1.74
N ALA A 68 -0.71 0.63 -1.04
CA ALA A 68 0.59 0.88 -0.41
C ALA A 68 0.52 0.57 1.10
N ASN A 69 1.58 0.00 1.66
CA ASN A 69 1.75 0.00 3.12
C ASN A 69 2.76 1.09 3.58
N PRO A 70 2.59 1.66 4.78
CA PRO A 70 3.54 2.63 5.33
C PRO A 70 4.91 2.01 5.64
N ASN A 71 5.85 2.85 6.07
CA ASN A 71 7.11 2.37 6.63
C ASN A 71 6.83 1.49 7.87
N CYS A 72 7.70 0.51 8.12
CA CYS A 72 7.63 -0.34 9.32
C CYS A 72 7.56 0.48 10.62
N SER A 73 8.31 1.59 10.72
CA SER A 73 8.30 2.48 11.89
C SER A 73 6.98 3.22 12.07
N THR A 74 6.28 3.53 10.97
CA THR A 74 4.95 4.12 11.01
C THR A 74 3.91 3.09 11.43
N ILE A 75 3.94 1.88 10.85
CA ILE A 75 3.00 0.80 11.16
C ILE A 75 3.03 0.48 12.66
N GLN A 76 4.21 0.23 13.23
CA GLN A 76 4.34 -0.08 14.67
C GLN A 76 3.78 1.05 15.55
N MET A 77 4.02 2.31 15.16
CA MET A 77 3.59 3.47 15.93
C MET A 77 2.07 3.61 15.90
N VAL A 78 1.45 3.57 14.71
CA VAL A 78 0.00 3.77 14.59
C VAL A 78 -0.79 2.62 15.23
N VAL A 79 -0.30 1.38 15.13
CA VAL A 79 -0.91 0.23 15.81
C VAL A 79 -0.82 0.40 17.33
N ALA A 80 0.34 0.78 17.86
CA ALA A 80 0.52 1.03 19.29
C ALA A 80 -0.34 2.19 19.81
N LEU A 81 -0.55 3.25 19.00
CA LEU A 81 -1.32 4.43 19.38
C LEU A 81 -2.83 4.30 19.15
N ASN A 82 -3.29 3.35 18.33
CA ASN A 82 -4.71 3.14 18.00
C ASN A 82 -5.63 3.10 19.23
N PRO A 83 -5.29 2.42 20.35
CA PRO A 83 -6.15 2.41 21.53
C PRO A 83 -6.27 3.77 22.23
N CYS A 84 -5.28 4.66 22.09
CA CYS A 84 -5.30 6.02 22.61
C CYS A 84 -6.14 6.94 21.73
N THR A 85 -5.99 6.83 20.40
CA THR A 85 -6.80 7.56 19.41
C THR A 85 -8.28 7.22 19.55
N ARG A 86 -8.63 5.93 19.66
CA ARG A 86 -10.02 5.48 19.88
C ARG A 86 -10.63 5.96 21.20
N ARG A 87 -9.80 6.27 22.20
CA ARG A 87 -10.22 6.85 23.48
C ARG A 87 -10.19 8.37 23.51
N GLN A 88 -9.96 9.02 22.36
CA GLN A 88 -9.82 10.48 22.22
C GLN A 88 -8.73 11.09 23.12
N ARG A 89 -7.72 10.29 23.51
CA ARG A 89 -6.59 10.75 24.34
C ARG A 89 -5.45 11.34 23.52
N LEU A 90 -5.48 11.11 22.21
CA LEU A 90 -4.49 11.58 21.26
C LEU A 90 -5.20 11.82 19.91
N SER A 91 -5.11 13.04 19.38
CA SER A 91 -5.41 13.29 17.96
C SER A 91 -4.13 13.10 17.18
N VAL A 92 -4.14 12.24 16.17
CA VAL A 92 -2.98 12.00 15.29
C VAL A 92 -3.20 12.59 13.89
N LEU A 93 -4.22 13.43 13.75
CA LEU A 93 -4.52 14.34 12.64
C LEU A 93 -5.14 15.62 13.24
#